data_AF-A0A0B4GN80-F1
#
_entry.id   AF-A0A0B4GN80-F1
#
_cell.length_a   1.000
_cell.length_b   1.000
_cell.length_c   1.000
_cell.angle_alpha   90.00
_cell.angle_beta   90.00
_cell.angle_gamma   90.00
#
_symmetry.space_group_name_H-M   'P 1'
#
loop_
_entity.id
_entity.type
_entity.pdbx_description
1 polymer ?
#
loop_
_entity_poly.entity_id
_entity_poly.type
_entity_poly.pdbx_seq_one_letter_code
_entity_poly.pdbx_strand_id
1 'polypeptide(L)'
;MSNRDLSYTLSSGEDLLQHHSPGSFDIITCAETFPLLDTQAALDNIHALLRPGGVLAIWFYGPPFFTEAAYAPTCQRILDIIMDQNFRPVVSGGDDFHKRSWKRAADGKFSWLDYIPLSSDKWTDVRRHKWNTYARLSFFTPNACDFPVRASSSVGEHETVSEEDDPSFWSVTWDVGMLRRFVKASFPKPRDLAGMDGTIDQLFEQLTKAIGGENVSRKLSWPAVLILAVKAIER
;
A
#
# COMPACT_ATOMS: atom_id res chain seq x y z
N MET A 1 31.27 22.06 -3.15
CA MET A 1 30.13 21.75 -2.28
C MET A 1 29.69 20.34 -2.62
N SER A 2 30.01 19.33 -1.79
CA SER A 2 29.49 17.99 -2.03
C SER A 2 28.03 17.97 -1.59
N ASN A 3 27.14 17.51 -2.45
CA ASN A 3 25.71 17.40 -2.18
C ASN A 3 25.52 16.38 -1.02
N ARG A 4 25.45 16.86 0.24
CA ARG A 4 25.36 16.04 1.46
C ARG A 4 23.92 15.87 1.94
N ASP A 5 22.95 16.24 1.11
CA ASP A 5 21.57 16.42 1.57
C ASP A 5 20.77 15.10 1.61
N LEU A 6 21.38 13.98 1.19
CA LEU A 6 20.78 12.65 1.24
C LEU A 6 21.79 11.62 1.77
N SER A 7 21.34 10.80 2.72
CA SER A 7 22.06 9.64 3.25
C SER A 7 21.15 8.42 3.27
N TYR A 8 21.74 7.24 3.09
CA TYR A 8 21.02 5.97 3.13
C TYR A 8 21.56 5.10 4.27
N THR A 9 20.65 4.50 5.04
CA THR A 9 20.96 3.55 6.10
C THR A 9 20.27 2.23 5.79
N LEU A 10 21.01 1.12 5.84
CA LEU A 10 20.42 -0.21 5.78
C LEU A 10 19.90 -0.57 7.17
N SER A 11 18.58 -0.54 7.36
CA SER A 11 17.91 -0.86 8.62
C SER A 11 16.48 -1.36 8.35
N SER A 12 15.88 -2.05 9.31
CA SER A 12 14.43 -2.23 9.34
C SER A 12 13.75 -0.92 9.74
N GLY A 13 12.44 -0.77 9.51
CA GLY A 13 11.73 0.40 10.01
C GLY A 13 11.67 0.42 11.55
N GLU A 14 11.71 -0.77 12.15
CA GLU A 14 11.60 -1.03 13.58
C GLU A 14 12.93 -0.86 14.34
N ASP A 15 14.06 -0.70 13.64
CA ASP A 15 15.40 -0.58 14.24
C ASP A 15 16.04 0.80 14.03
N LEU A 16 15.30 1.78 13.52
CA LEU A 16 15.84 3.10 13.17
C LEU A 16 16.47 3.84 14.36
N LEU A 17 16.00 3.60 15.59
CA LEU A 17 16.60 4.16 16.81
C LEU A 17 18.05 3.70 17.07
N GLN A 18 18.48 2.59 16.47
CA GLN A 18 19.87 2.12 16.58
C GLN A 18 20.84 2.98 15.74
N HIS A 19 20.30 3.76 14.79
CA HIS A 19 21.09 4.52 13.82
C HIS A 19 20.93 6.05 13.97
N HIS A 20 19.88 6.50 14.65
CA HIS A 20 19.54 7.91 14.76
C HIS A 20 19.16 8.29 16.18
N SER A 21 19.52 9.50 16.60
CA SER A 21 19.20 9.99 17.95
C SER A 21 17.70 10.27 18.10
N PRO A 22 17.11 10.09 19.28
CA PRO A 22 15.75 10.53 19.57
C PRO A 22 15.55 12.02 19.28
N GLY A 23 14.36 12.40 18.81
CA GLY A 23 14.01 13.79 18.50
C GLY A 23 14.79 14.43 17.35
N SER A 24 15.44 13.64 16.49
CA SER A 24 16.27 14.13 15.39
C SER A 24 15.53 14.40 14.08
N PHE A 25 14.25 14.03 13.99
CA PHE A 25 13.45 14.19 12.78
C PHE A 25 12.28 15.15 12.96
N ASP A 26 12.09 16.00 11.94
CA ASP A 26 10.95 16.90 11.83
C ASP A 26 9.75 16.20 11.18
N ILE A 27 10.03 15.32 10.22
CA ILE A 27 9.05 14.55 9.47
C ILE A 27 9.60 13.14 9.27
N ILE A 28 8.76 12.13 9.47
CA ILE A 28 9.03 10.75 9.08
C ILE A 28 7.93 10.30 8.12
N THR A 29 8.34 9.71 7.01
CA THR A 29 7.44 9.22 5.97
C THR A 29 7.51 7.71 5.84
N CYS A 30 6.37 7.03 5.81
CA CYS A 30 6.25 5.60 5.53
C CYS A 30 5.45 5.39 4.24
N ALA A 31 6.16 5.35 3.11
CA ALA A 31 5.60 5.15 1.78
C ALA A 31 5.48 3.65 1.45
N GLU A 32 4.28 3.13 1.24
CA GLU A 32 4.01 1.74 0.82
C GLU A 32 4.48 0.62 1.77
N THR A 33 5.07 0.93 2.92
CA THR A 33 5.76 -0.08 3.75
C THR A 33 5.05 -0.41 5.05
N PHE A 34 4.23 0.50 5.59
CA PHE A 34 3.68 0.36 6.93
C PHE A 34 2.93 -0.96 7.20
N PRO A 35 2.12 -1.52 6.26
CA PRO A 35 1.49 -2.83 6.44
C PRO A 35 2.46 -3.99 6.67
N LEU A 36 3.71 -3.85 6.25
CA LEU A 36 4.75 -4.88 6.35
C LEU A 36 5.44 -4.86 7.72
N LEU A 37 5.36 -3.74 8.43
CA LEU A 37 6.04 -3.54 9.71
C LEU A 37 5.30 -4.22 10.88
N ASP A 38 6.01 -4.46 11.97
CA ASP A 38 5.37 -4.57 13.28
C ASP A 38 4.83 -3.19 13.69
N THR A 39 3.50 -3.09 13.79
CA THR A 39 2.81 -1.80 13.93
C THR A 39 3.17 -1.07 15.22
N GLN A 40 3.24 -1.78 16.35
CA GLN A 40 3.50 -1.12 17.63
C GLN A 40 4.98 -0.75 17.74
N ALA A 41 5.87 -1.68 17.36
CA ALA A 41 7.30 -1.40 17.36
C ALA A 41 7.67 -0.24 16.42
N ALA A 42 7.05 -0.17 15.23
CA ALA A 42 7.24 0.94 14.30
C ALA A 42 6.73 2.26 14.89
N LEU A 43 5.50 2.30 15.43
CA LEU A 43 4.95 3.53 16.04
C LEU A 43 5.81 4.05 17.18
N ASP A 44 6.30 3.17 18.06
CA ASP A 44 7.13 3.58 19.20
C ASP A 44 8.50 4.11 18.75
N ASN A 45 9.13 3.46 17.77
CA ASN A 45 10.39 3.95 17.17
C ASN A 45 10.21 5.31 16.51
N ILE A 46 9.19 5.44 15.65
CA ILE A 46 8.88 6.67 14.92
C ILE A 46 8.59 7.81 15.92
N HIS A 47 7.78 7.54 16.94
CA HIS A 47 7.46 8.53 17.96
C HIS A 47 8.72 9.00 18.69
N ALA A 48 9.62 8.10 19.09
CA ALA A 48 10.88 8.46 19.75
C ALA A 48 11.81 9.30 18.85
N LEU A 49 11.86 9.00 17.56
CA LEU A 49 12.70 9.70 16.58
C LEU A 49 12.19 11.09 16.22
N LEU A 50 10.87 11.30 16.22
CA LEU A 50 10.28 12.61 15.96
C LEU A 50 10.55 13.59 17.11
N ARG A 51 10.89 14.83 16.79
CA ARG A 51 10.87 15.93 17.76
C ARG A 51 9.44 16.24 18.21
N PRO A 52 9.20 16.86 19.38
CA PRO A 52 7.87 17.36 19.74
C PRO A 52 7.28 18.24 18.63
N GLY A 53 6.02 17.98 18.23
CA GLY A 53 5.38 18.65 17.09
C GLY A 53 5.85 18.19 15.70
N GLY A 54 6.72 17.18 15.61
CA GLY A 54 7.10 16.55 14.35
C GLY A 54 5.95 15.73 13.74
N VAL A 55 6.03 15.44 12.44
CA VAL A 55 4.94 14.82 11.67
C VAL A 55 5.29 13.40 11.23
N LEU A 56 4.38 12.46 11.47
CA LEU A 56 4.34 11.17 10.80
C LEU A 56 3.40 11.25 9.60
N ALA A 57 3.87 10.87 8.43
CA ALA A 57 3.06 10.69 7.23
C ALA A 57 3.16 9.24 6.73
N ILE A 58 2.05 8.51 6.74
CA ILE A 58 1.97 7.14 6.21
C ILE A 58 1.09 7.19 4.97
N TRP A 59 1.55 6.64 3.85
CA TRP A 59 0.68 6.48 2.69
C TRP A 59 0.86 5.14 2.01
N PHE A 60 -0.23 4.71 1.38
CA PHE A 60 -0.29 3.48 0.62
C PHE A 60 -1.24 3.67 -0.57
N TYR A 61 -0.99 2.99 -1.70
CA TYR A 61 -1.88 2.93 -2.85
C TYR A 61 -2.17 1.48 -3.26
N GLY A 62 -3.34 1.23 -3.83
CA GLY A 62 -3.72 -0.08 -4.37
C GLY A 62 -3.46 -0.21 -5.86
N PRO A 63 -3.86 -1.32 -6.52
CA PRO A 63 -3.69 -1.43 -7.97
C PRO A 63 -4.54 -0.37 -8.69
N PRO A 64 -4.12 0.08 -9.89
CA PRO A 64 -4.91 1.05 -10.62
C PRO A 64 -6.23 0.41 -11.06
N PHE A 65 -7.28 1.23 -11.13
CA PHE A 65 -8.58 0.80 -11.63
C PHE A 65 -8.99 1.57 -12.88
N PHE A 66 -9.72 0.91 -13.78
CA PHE A 66 -10.26 1.53 -14.98
C PHE A 66 -11.39 2.50 -14.62
N THR A 67 -11.33 3.74 -15.11
CA THR A 67 -12.36 4.76 -14.81
C THR A 67 -13.48 4.78 -15.84
N GLU A 68 -13.30 4.13 -16.99
CA GLU A 68 -14.25 4.14 -18.10
C GLU A 68 -15.30 3.03 -17.92
N ALA A 69 -16.57 3.42 -17.72
CA ALA A 69 -17.67 2.51 -17.40
C ALA A 69 -17.84 1.34 -18.38
N ALA A 70 -17.57 1.55 -19.68
CA ALA A 70 -17.67 0.53 -20.71
C ALA A 70 -16.62 -0.59 -20.56
N TYR A 71 -15.49 -0.31 -19.92
CA TYR A 71 -14.37 -1.23 -19.82
C TYR A 71 -14.17 -1.76 -18.39
N ALA A 72 -14.49 -0.96 -17.38
CA ALA A 72 -14.19 -1.26 -15.98
C ALA A 72 -14.68 -2.65 -15.53
N PRO A 73 -15.95 -3.07 -15.74
CA PRO A 73 -16.42 -4.36 -15.24
C PRO A 73 -15.62 -5.57 -15.77
N THR A 74 -15.27 -5.54 -17.06
CA THR A 74 -14.55 -6.66 -17.70
C THR A 74 -13.04 -6.57 -17.48
N CYS A 75 -12.44 -5.40 -17.70
CA CYS A 75 -10.99 -5.23 -17.62
C CYS A 75 -10.51 -5.32 -16.18
N GLN A 76 -11.26 -4.75 -15.21
CA GLN A 76 -10.88 -4.83 -13.79
C GLN A 76 -10.84 -6.28 -13.31
N ARG A 77 -11.87 -7.08 -13.66
CA ARG A 77 -11.91 -8.50 -13.28
C ARG A 77 -10.70 -9.28 -13.80
N ILE A 78 -10.26 -9.02 -15.03
CA ILE A 78 -9.09 -9.70 -15.60
C ILE A 78 -7.80 -9.22 -14.90
N LEU A 79 -7.66 -7.90 -14.69
CA LEU A 79 -6.51 -7.33 -13.97
C LEU A 79 -6.42 -7.90 -12.54
N ASP A 80 -7.54 -8.06 -11.85
CA ASP A 80 -7.59 -8.63 -10.51
C ASP A 80 -7.08 -10.06 -10.47
N ILE A 81 -7.46 -10.90 -11.44
CA ILE A 81 -6.97 -12.28 -11.54
C ILE A 81 -5.45 -12.29 -11.81
N ILE A 82 -4.97 -11.39 -12.67
CA ILE A 82 -3.53 -11.23 -12.94
C ILE A 82 -2.79 -10.88 -11.65
N MET A 83 -3.29 -9.89 -10.92
CA MET A 83 -2.70 -9.46 -9.65
C MET A 83 -2.71 -10.59 -8.61
N ASP A 84 -3.82 -11.32 -8.48
CA ASP A 84 -3.91 -12.47 -7.56
C ASP A 84 -2.89 -13.55 -7.90
N GLN A 85 -2.76 -13.92 -9.18
CA GLN A 85 -1.75 -14.90 -9.60
C GLN A 85 -0.32 -14.38 -9.36
N ASN A 86 -0.09 -13.08 -9.53
CA ASN A 86 1.21 -12.47 -9.29
C ASN A 86 1.60 -12.52 -7.80
N PHE A 87 0.65 -12.24 -6.90
CA PHE A 87 0.90 -12.15 -5.46
C PHE A 87 0.76 -13.49 -4.71
N ARG A 88 -0.06 -14.43 -5.18
CA ARG A 88 -0.33 -15.71 -4.47
C ARG A 88 0.93 -16.45 -4.02
N PRO A 89 1.99 -16.61 -4.82
CA PRO A 89 3.20 -17.33 -4.39
C PRO A 89 3.92 -16.68 -3.20
N VAL A 90 3.67 -15.39 -2.96
CA VAL A 90 4.28 -14.63 -1.87
C VAL A 90 3.37 -14.64 -0.64
N VAL A 91 2.07 -14.47 -0.83
CA VAL A 91 1.14 -14.22 0.29
C VAL A 91 0.49 -15.49 0.85
N SER A 92 0.59 -16.62 0.17
CA SER A 92 0.07 -17.92 0.62
C SER A 92 1.20 -18.92 0.88
N GLY A 93 0.90 -19.99 1.63
CA GLY A 93 1.88 -21.01 1.97
C GLY A 93 2.85 -20.55 3.06
N GLY A 94 4.05 -21.12 3.08
CA GLY A 94 5.06 -20.84 4.10
C GLY A 94 4.74 -21.40 5.49
N ASP A 95 5.56 -21.03 6.46
CA ASP A 95 5.38 -21.39 7.87
C ASP A 95 4.34 -20.49 8.58
N ASP A 96 4.04 -20.79 9.84
CA ASP A 96 3.05 -20.03 10.60
C ASP A 96 3.48 -18.57 10.84
N PHE A 97 4.78 -18.29 10.88
CA PHE A 97 5.28 -16.93 11.03
C PHE A 97 5.00 -16.10 9.77
N HIS A 98 5.34 -16.64 8.60
CA HIS A 98 5.03 -16.07 7.29
C HIS A 98 3.55 -15.78 7.13
N LYS A 99 2.70 -16.77 7.46
CA LYS A 99 1.24 -16.61 7.38
C LYS A 99 0.72 -15.53 8.30
N ARG A 100 1.20 -15.45 9.55
CA ARG A 100 0.80 -14.37 10.48
C ARG A 100 1.21 -12.99 9.97
N SER A 101 2.42 -12.87 9.42
CA SER A 101 2.93 -11.63 8.86
C SER A 101 2.08 -11.15 7.68
N TRP A 102 1.83 -12.03 6.70
CA TRP A 102 1.01 -11.69 5.53
C TRP A 102 -0.46 -11.49 5.87
N LYS A 103 -0.99 -12.20 6.87
CA LYS A 103 -2.32 -11.95 7.38
C LYS A 103 -2.45 -10.52 7.93
N ARG A 104 -1.51 -10.09 8.78
CA ARG A 104 -1.48 -8.71 9.31
C ARG A 104 -1.42 -7.69 8.17
N ALA A 105 -0.53 -7.89 7.21
CA ALA A 105 -0.38 -6.99 6.07
C ALA A 105 -1.65 -6.93 5.20
N ALA A 106 -2.29 -8.08 4.95
CA ALA A 106 -3.54 -8.15 4.21
C ALA A 106 -4.67 -7.43 4.96
N ASP A 107 -4.94 -7.82 6.21
CA ASP A 107 -5.95 -7.19 7.06
C ASP A 107 -5.76 -5.66 7.12
N GLY A 108 -4.51 -5.20 7.23
CA GLY A 108 -4.16 -3.79 7.25
C GLY A 108 -4.50 -3.06 5.94
N LYS A 109 -4.14 -3.62 4.79
CA LYS A 109 -4.48 -3.02 3.48
C LYS A 109 -5.99 -3.03 3.23
N PHE A 110 -6.69 -4.10 3.61
CA PHE A 110 -8.15 -4.19 3.45
C PHE A 110 -8.93 -3.32 4.43
N SER A 111 -8.31 -2.86 5.52
CA SER A 111 -8.87 -1.86 6.43
C SER A 111 -8.52 -0.42 6.04
N TRP A 112 -7.92 -0.17 4.87
CA TRP A 112 -7.44 1.17 4.52
C TRP A 112 -6.46 1.75 5.53
N LEU A 113 -5.69 0.87 6.19
CA LEU A 113 -4.78 1.21 7.28
C LEU A 113 -5.47 1.75 8.55
N ASP A 114 -6.79 1.61 8.66
CA ASP A 114 -7.55 2.06 9.82
C ASP A 114 -7.16 1.31 11.11
N TYR A 115 -6.56 0.12 11.00
CA TYR A 115 -6.06 -0.66 12.13
C TYR A 115 -4.90 0.00 12.91
N ILE A 116 -4.27 1.05 12.37
CA ILE A 116 -3.11 1.72 13.00
C ILE A 116 -3.61 2.57 14.18
N PRO A 117 -3.20 2.27 15.43
CA PRO A 117 -3.70 2.98 16.60
C PRO A 117 -2.89 4.26 16.86
N LEU A 118 -3.47 5.43 16.57
CA LEU A 118 -2.87 6.74 16.83
C LEU A 118 -3.51 7.38 18.07
N SER A 119 -3.09 6.90 19.23
CA SER A 119 -3.66 7.31 20.52
C SER A 119 -3.41 8.78 20.85
N SER A 120 -4.40 9.43 21.47
CA SER A 120 -4.39 10.88 21.75
C SER A 120 -3.40 11.33 22.83
N ASP A 121 -2.83 10.39 23.60
CA ASP A 121 -1.72 10.64 24.52
C ASP A 121 -0.39 10.84 23.80
N LYS A 122 -0.22 10.24 22.62
CA LYS A 122 1.01 10.30 21.83
C LYS A 122 0.90 11.21 20.61
N TRP A 123 -0.29 11.32 20.04
CA TRP A 123 -0.54 11.96 18.74
C TRP A 123 -1.64 13.02 18.82
N THR A 124 -1.49 14.07 18.03
CA THR A 124 -2.46 15.15 17.84
C THR A 124 -2.66 15.43 16.34
N ASP A 125 -3.73 16.15 15.99
CA ASP A 125 -4.10 16.49 14.60
C ASP A 125 -4.01 15.29 13.64
N VAL A 126 -4.59 14.17 14.07
CA VAL A 126 -4.59 12.95 13.28
C VAL A 126 -5.62 13.05 12.16
N ARG A 127 -5.17 12.86 10.91
CA ARG A 127 -5.99 12.95 9.71
C ARG A 127 -5.80 11.73 8.84
N ARG A 128 -6.90 11.18 8.32
CA ARG A 128 -6.91 10.08 7.36
C ARG A 128 -7.65 10.55 6.11
N HIS A 129 -6.91 10.64 5.01
CA HIS A 129 -7.44 10.98 3.71
C HIS A 129 -7.47 9.74 2.85
N LYS A 130 -8.62 9.41 2.27
CA LYS A 130 -8.81 8.24 1.41
C LYS A 130 -9.40 8.68 0.08
N TRP A 131 -8.82 8.19 -1.01
CA TRP A 131 -9.29 8.47 -2.36
C TRP A 131 -9.77 7.19 -3.03
N ASN A 132 -10.91 7.29 -3.73
CA ASN A 132 -11.52 6.23 -4.53
C ASN A 132 -11.78 4.94 -3.74
N THR A 133 -12.51 5.05 -2.63
CA THR A 133 -12.71 3.93 -1.68
C THR A 133 -13.59 2.80 -2.22
N TYR A 134 -14.28 3.02 -3.33
CA TYR A 134 -14.98 1.99 -4.10
C TYR A 134 -14.03 0.97 -4.77
N ALA A 135 -12.76 1.34 -5.01
CA ALA A 135 -11.72 0.42 -5.45
C ALA A 135 -10.96 -0.15 -4.23
N ARG A 136 -10.24 -1.27 -4.37
CA ARG A 136 -9.50 -1.85 -3.23
C ARG A 136 -8.13 -1.22 -3.06
N LEU A 137 -7.72 -0.99 -1.81
CA LEU A 137 -6.35 -0.57 -1.50
C LEU A 137 -5.32 -1.73 -1.58
N SER A 138 -5.75 -2.99 -1.40
CA SER A 138 -4.83 -4.13 -1.51
C SER A 138 -4.50 -4.48 -2.97
N PHE A 139 -3.21 -4.69 -3.26
CA PHE A 139 -2.73 -5.17 -4.56
C PHE A 139 -3.32 -6.52 -4.99
N PHE A 140 -3.85 -7.31 -4.08
CA PHE A 140 -4.51 -8.60 -4.36
C PHE A 140 -5.89 -8.66 -3.69
N THR A 141 -6.74 -9.54 -4.20
CA THR A 141 -8.03 -9.92 -3.61
C THR A 141 -7.85 -11.03 -2.56
N PRO A 142 -8.86 -11.29 -1.70
CA PRO A 142 -8.79 -12.40 -0.74
C PRO A 142 -8.54 -13.78 -1.37
N ASN A 143 -8.81 -13.95 -2.68
CA ASN A 143 -8.57 -15.20 -3.40
C ASN A 143 -7.08 -15.54 -3.57
N ALA A 144 -6.19 -14.57 -3.34
CA ALA A 144 -4.75 -14.79 -3.35
C ALA A 144 -4.22 -15.39 -2.03
N CYS A 145 -5.01 -15.36 -0.95
CA CYS A 145 -4.63 -15.77 0.40
C CYS A 145 -5.14 -17.18 0.75
N ASP A 146 -4.42 -17.89 1.61
CA ASP A 146 -4.82 -19.17 2.23
C ASP A 146 -5.33 -18.99 3.68
N PHE A 147 -5.66 -17.75 4.04
CA PHE A 147 -6.22 -17.34 5.33
C PHE A 147 -7.37 -16.33 5.13
N PRO A 148 -8.29 -16.21 6.11
CA PRO A 148 -9.34 -15.19 6.03
C PRO A 148 -8.78 -13.79 6.26
N VAL A 149 -9.10 -12.88 5.33
CA VAL A 149 -8.83 -11.45 5.46
C VAL A 149 -9.94 -10.80 6.28
N ARG A 150 -9.56 -10.00 7.28
CA ARG A 150 -10.49 -9.31 8.20
C ARG A 150 -10.03 -7.88 8.42
N ALA A 151 -10.76 -6.92 7.85
CA ALA A 151 -10.54 -5.52 8.15
C ALA A 151 -10.90 -5.21 9.61
N SER A 152 -10.14 -4.32 10.23
CA SER A 152 -10.39 -3.77 11.56
C SER A 152 -10.15 -2.26 11.53
N SER A 153 -10.67 -1.55 12.53
CA SER A 153 -10.46 -0.11 12.66
C SER A 153 -10.05 0.23 14.08
N SER A 154 -9.13 1.19 14.19
CA SER A 154 -8.64 1.82 15.42
C SER A 154 -8.70 3.34 15.31
N VAL A 155 -9.53 3.86 14.39
CA VAL A 155 -9.78 5.29 14.22
C VAL A 155 -10.45 5.83 15.48
N GLY A 156 -9.78 6.76 16.16
CA GLY A 156 -10.30 7.44 17.35
C GLY A 156 -11.34 8.52 17.04
N GLU A 157 -12.15 8.88 18.03
CA GLU A 157 -13.20 9.91 17.92
C GLU A 157 -12.66 11.32 17.62
N HIS A 158 -11.38 11.57 17.88
CA HIS A 158 -10.72 12.86 17.66
C HIS A 158 -10.01 12.95 16.30
N GLU A 159 -10.01 11.88 15.53
CA GLU A 159 -9.36 11.85 14.22
C GLU A 159 -10.28 12.45 13.15
N THR A 160 -9.70 13.15 12.18
CA THR A 160 -10.44 13.60 11.00
C THR A 160 -10.31 12.57 9.89
N VAL A 161 -11.43 12.03 9.40
CA VAL A 161 -11.45 11.13 8.24
C VAL A 161 -12.14 11.81 7.07
N SER A 162 -11.53 11.74 5.90
CA SER A 162 -12.12 12.19 4.64
C SER A 162 -12.05 11.08 3.60
N GLU A 163 -13.12 10.93 2.84
CA GLU A 163 -13.21 10.01 1.71
C GLU A 163 -13.65 10.80 0.48
N GLU A 164 -12.88 10.71 -0.60
CA GLU A 164 -13.11 11.45 -1.84
C GLU A 164 -13.20 10.47 -3.03
N ASP A 165 -14.29 10.56 -3.77
CA ASP A 165 -14.44 9.88 -5.06
C ASP A 165 -13.93 10.81 -6.18
N ASP A 166 -12.63 10.74 -6.44
CA ASP A 166 -11.95 11.52 -7.48
C ASP A 166 -11.30 10.59 -8.52
N PRO A 167 -12.01 10.25 -9.62
CA PRO A 167 -11.45 9.43 -10.69
C PRO A 167 -10.33 10.13 -11.48
N SER A 168 -10.05 11.41 -11.21
CA SER A 168 -8.92 12.14 -11.79
C SER A 168 -7.66 12.10 -10.90
N PHE A 169 -7.80 11.69 -9.63
CA PHE A 169 -6.70 11.56 -8.69
C PHE A 169 -5.61 10.62 -9.23
N TRP A 170 -4.40 11.15 -9.43
CA TRP A 170 -3.28 10.44 -10.06
C TRP A 170 -3.64 9.73 -11.37
N SER A 171 -4.56 10.30 -12.14
CA SER A 171 -5.03 9.66 -13.37
C SER A 171 -3.89 9.43 -14.36
N VAL A 172 -3.91 8.24 -14.96
CA VAL A 172 -2.97 7.81 -15.99
C VAL A 172 -3.73 7.29 -17.20
N THR A 173 -3.09 7.34 -18.36
CA THR A 173 -3.58 6.71 -19.59
C THR A 173 -2.60 5.64 -20.02
N TRP A 174 -2.93 4.37 -19.78
CA TRP A 174 -2.02 3.24 -20.00
C TRP A 174 -2.60 2.22 -20.98
N ASP A 175 -1.71 1.63 -21.77
CA ASP A 175 -1.97 0.42 -22.56
C ASP A 175 -1.67 -0.85 -21.73
N VAL A 176 -1.87 -2.02 -22.36
CA VAL A 176 -1.58 -3.31 -21.72
C VAL A 176 -0.09 -3.51 -21.44
N GLY A 177 0.80 -2.89 -22.23
CA GLY A 177 2.25 -2.95 -22.04
C GLY A 177 2.70 -2.26 -20.75
N MET A 178 2.14 -1.08 -20.46
CA MET A 178 2.33 -0.37 -19.19
C MET A 178 1.74 -1.16 -18.01
N LEU A 179 0.53 -1.72 -18.14
CA LEU A 179 -0.06 -2.56 -17.10
C LEU A 179 0.82 -3.78 -16.79
N ARG A 180 1.37 -4.44 -17.82
CA ARG A 180 2.31 -5.55 -17.65
C ARG A 180 3.59 -5.13 -16.93
N ARG A 181 4.15 -3.96 -17.25
CA ARG A 181 5.31 -3.39 -16.53
C ARG A 181 4.98 -3.09 -15.08
N PHE A 182 3.80 -2.52 -14.82
CA PHE A 182 3.31 -2.25 -13.48
C PHE A 182 3.19 -3.54 -12.66
N VAL A 183 2.48 -4.56 -13.15
CA VAL A 183 2.31 -5.85 -12.46
C VAL A 183 3.66 -6.48 -12.10
N LYS A 184 4.62 -6.44 -13.03
CA LYS A 184 5.98 -6.94 -12.81
C LYS A 184 6.73 -6.15 -11.72
N ALA A 185 6.50 -4.85 -11.62
CA ALA A 185 7.13 -3.97 -10.64
C ALA A 185 6.45 -4.01 -9.26
N SER A 186 5.14 -4.30 -9.19
CA SER A 186 4.35 -4.25 -7.95
C SER A 186 4.87 -5.22 -6.87
N PHE A 187 5.50 -6.33 -7.27
CA PHE A 187 6.25 -7.16 -6.33
C PHE A 187 7.31 -7.97 -7.07
N PRO A 188 8.62 -7.74 -6.83
CA PRO A 188 9.66 -8.56 -7.42
C PRO A 188 9.62 -9.96 -6.80
N LYS A 189 9.11 -10.95 -7.56
CA LYS A 189 9.15 -12.36 -7.17
C LYS A 189 10.62 -12.81 -7.00
N PRO A 190 10.96 -13.55 -5.93
CA PRO A 190 12.19 -14.33 -5.90
C PRO A 190 12.32 -15.16 -7.18
N ARG A 191 13.53 -15.29 -7.73
CA ARG A 191 13.77 -16.00 -9.00
C ARG A 191 13.21 -17.42 -8.99
N ASP A 192 13.19 -18.06 -7.83
CA ASP A 192 12.72 -19.43 -7.62
C ASP A 192 11.18 -19.56 -7.73
N LEU A 193 10.45 -18.43 -7.69
CA LEU A 193 9.00 -18.35 -7.83
C LEU A 193 8.55 -17.78 -9.20
N ALA A 194 9.49 -17.46 -10.09
CA ALA A 194 9.21 -16.85 -11.39
C ALA A 194 8.70 -17.84 -12.47
N GLY A 195 8.75 -19.15 -12.22
CA GLY A 195 8.42 -20.18 -13.22
C GLY A 195 6.92 -20.47 -13.43
N MET A 196 6.01 -19.81 -12.71
CA MET A 196 4.56 -20.07 -12.76
C MET A 196 3.78 -19.17 -13.73
N ASP A 197 4.46 -18.54 -14.70
CA ASP A 197 3.95 -17.37 -15.43
C ASP A 197 3.12 -17.68 -16.70
N GLY A 198 3.07 -18.94 -17.16
CA GLY A 198 2.36 -19.29 -18.41
C GLY A 198 0.85 -19.00 -18.40
N THR A 199 0.22 -18.99 -17.22
CA THR A 199 -1.20 -18.60 -17.06
C THR A 199 -1.41 -17.08 -17.05
N ILE A 200 -0.40 -16.31 -16.67
CA ILE A 200 -0.48 -14.84 -16.62
C ILE A 200 -0.41 -14.26 -18.04
N ASP A 201 0.41 -14.82 -18.93
CA ASP A 201 0.49 -14.36 -20.32
C ASP A 201 -0.85 -14.47 -21.05
N GLN A 202 -1.56 -15.60 -20.89
CA GLN A 202 -2.90 -15.79 -21.45
C GLN A 202 -3.92 -14.78 -20.90
N LEU A 203 -3.80 -14.38 -19.64
CA LEU A 203 -4.65 -13.35 -19.05
C LEU A 203 -4.34 -11.97 -19.62
N PHE A 204 -3.07 -11.65 -19.90
CA PHE A 204 -2.71 -10.42 -20.59
C PHE A 204 -3.21 -10.40 -22.04
N GLU A 205 -3.24 -11.53 -22.75
CA GLU A 205 -3.88 -11.61 -24.06
C GLU A 205 -5.38 -11.33 -23.97
N GLN A 206 -6.06 -11.87 -22.95
CA GLN A 206 -7.48 -11.57 -22.70
C GLN A 206 -7.70 -10.09 -22.37
N LEU A 207 -6.85 -9.51 -21.53
CA LEU A 207 -6.90 -8.10 -21.18
C LEU A 207 -6.68 -7.21 -22.41
N THR A 208 -5.73 -7.58 -23.27
CA THR A 208 -5.46 -6.89 -24.54
C THR A 208 -6.72 -6.81 -25.40
N LYS A 209 -7.41 -7.94 -25.57
CA LYS A 209 -8.67 -8.01 -26.32
C LYS A 209 -9.77 -7.16 -25.66
N ALA A 210 -9.89 -7.22 -24.33
CA ALA A 210 -10.93 -6.48 -23.58
C ALA A 210 -10.71 -4.96 -23.60
N ILE A 211 -9.45 -4.53 -23.54
CA ILE A 211 -9.06 -3.12 -23.71
C ILE A 211 -9.35 -2.65 -25.15
N GLY A 212 -9.21 -3.52 -26.14
CA GLY A 212 -9.52 -3.23 -27.55
C GLY A 212 -8.31 -3.29 -28.49
N GLY A 213 -7.17 -3.84 -28.03
CA GLY A 213 -5.95 -3.99 -28.82
C GLY A 213 -4.67 -3.66 -28.02
N GLU A 214 -3.52 -4.05 -28.57
CA GLU A 214 -2.22 -3.93 -27.89
C GLU A 214 -1.77 -2.48 -27.64
N ASN A 215 -2.03 -1.58 -28.60
CA ASN A 215 -1.64 -0.17 -28.54
C ASN A 215 -2.78 0.76 -28.12
N VAL A 216 -3.85 0.19 -27.57
CA VAL A 216 -5.02 0.96 -27.13
C VAL A 216 -4.86 1.29 -25.66
N SER A 217 -4.86 2.58 -25.33
CA SER A 217 -4.78 3.04 -23.95
C SER A 217 -6.17 3.29 -23.35
N ARG A 218 -6.27 3.10 -22.04
CA ARG A 218 -7.46 3.40 -21.24
C ARG A 218 -7.10 4.30 -20.07
N LYS A 219 -8.10 5.03 -19.58
CA LYS A 219 -7.96 5.88 -18.39
C LYS A 219 -8.05 5.01 -17.13
N LEU A 220 -7.06 5.17 -16.27
CA LEU A 220 -7.04 4.57 -14.95
C LEU A 220 -6.81 5.64 -13.88
N SER A 221 -7.14 5.29 -12.66
CA SER A 221 -6.90 6.06 -11.44
C SER A 221 -6.55 5.11 -10.29
N TRP A 222 -6.26 5.65 -9.12
CA TRP A 222 -5.69 4.92 -7.99
C TRP A 222 -6.55 5.04 -6.73
N PRO A 223 -6.75 3.93 -6.00
CA PRO A 223 -7.15 4.01 -4.61
C PRO A 223 -5.91 4.34 -3.77
N ALA A 224 -6.02 5.31 -2.88
CA ALA A 224 -4.89 5.72 -2.05
C ALA A 224 -5.34 6.18 -0.67
N VAL A 225 -4.46 6.01 0.32
CA VAL A 225 -4.65 6.53 1.66
C VAL A 225 -3.43 7.34 2.08
N LEU A 226 -3.68 8.45 2.79
CA LEU A 226 -2.68 9.23 3.50
C LEU A 226 -3.14 9.40 4.95
N ILE A 227 -2.31 8.98 5.90
CA ILE A 227 -2.48 9.23 7.31
C ILE A 227 -1.42 10.21 7.76
N LEU A 228 -1.85 11.30 8.38
CA LEU A 228 -1.01 12.31 9.00
C LEU A 228 -1.24 12.29 10.51
N ALA A 229 -0.16 12.39 11.29
CA ALA A 229 -0.23 12.52 12.73
C ALA A 229 0.90 13.41 13.24
N VAL A 230 0.59 14.31 14.17
CA VAL A 230 1.58 15.17 14.81
C VAL A 230 1.96 14.58 16.16
N LYS A 231 3.26 14.48 16.46
CA LYS A 231 3.72 14.07 17.80
C LYS A 231 3.28 15.10 18.82
N ALA A 232 2.57 14.65 19.86
CA ALA A 232 2.13 15.51 20.96
C ALA A 232 3.32 16.24 21.59
N ILE A 233 3.13 17.52 21.92
CA ILE A 233 4.08 18.30 22.71
C ILE A 233 3.77 17.97 24.17
N GLU A 234 4.75 17.46 24.92
CA GLU A 234 4.62 17.23 26.36
C GLU A 234 4.10 18.51 27.03
N ARG A 235 3.01 18.38 27.79
CA ARG A 235 2.38 19.49 28.52
C ARG A 235 3.04 19.71 29.87
#